data_AF-A0A8J8J6H9-F1
#
_entry.id   AF-A0A8J8J6H9-F1
#
_cell.length_a   1.000
_cell.length_b   1.000
_cell.length_c   1.000
_cell.angle_alpha   90.00
_cell.angle_beta   90.00
_cell.angle_gamma   90.00
#
_symmetry.space_group_name_H-M   'P 1'
#
loop_
_entity.id
_entity.type
_entity.pdbx_description
1 polymer ?
#
loop_
_entity_poly.entity_id
_entity_poly.type
_entity_poly.pdbx_seq_one_letter_code
_entity_poly.pdbx_strand_id
1 'polypeptide(L)' 'MKIEFLPQKAIKIKDNLIIADLHLGYEESLVQEGIYLPKAFNQMLTLLKGLVLREQPRRLIINGDLKHSFRSEER' A
#
# COMPACT_ATOMS: atom_id res chain seq x y z
N MET A 1 -16.60 -11.18 -16.60
CA MET A 1 -15.43 -11.35 -15.70
C MET A 1 -15.90 -10.99 -14.29
N LYS A 2 -15.71 -11.84 -13.28
CA LYS A 2 -16.15 -11.53 -11.90
C LYS A 2 -15.10 -10.64 -11.23
N ILE A 3 -15.54 -9.49 -10.73
CA ILE A 3 -14.74 -8.54 -9.96
C ILE A 3 -15.30 -8.54 -8.55
N GLU A 4 -14.44 -8.64 -7.55
CA GLU A 4 -14.81 -8.62 -6.14
C GLU A 4 -14.13 -7.45 -5.43
N PHE A 5 -14.94 -6.60 -4.80
CA PHE A 5 -14.46 -5.44 -4.05
C PHE A 5 -14.26 -5.85 -2.59
N LEU A 6 -13.05 -5.65 -2.09
CA LEU A 6 -12.69 -6.00 -0.73
C LEU A 6 -12.70 -4.75 0.17
N PRO A 7 -13.16 -4.87 1.43
CA PRO A 7 -13.28 -3.72 2.34
C PRO A 7 -11.92 -3.07 2.67
N GLN A 8 -10.80 -3.76 2.44
CA GLN A 8 -9.44 -3.25 2.64
C GLN A 8 -8.95 -2.33 1.49
N LYS A 9 -9.85 -1.71 0.72
CA LYS A 9 -9.52 -0.89 -0.47
C LYS A 9 -8.72 -1.68 -1.51
N ALA A 10 -9.18 -2.91 -1.80
CA ALA A 10 -8.55 -3.78 -2.76
C ALA A 10 -9.59 -4.40 -3.70
N ILE A 11 -9.14 -4.83 -4.87
CA ILE A 11 -9.97 -5.51 -5.86
C ILE A 11 -9.38 -6.88 -6.14
N LYS A 12 -10.22 -7.91 -6.16
CA LYS A 12 -9.84 -9.26 -6.59
C LYS A 12 -10.41 -9.55 -7.96
N ILE A 13 -9.54 -9.96 -8.88
CA ILE A 13 -9.90 -10.38 -10.24
C ILE A 13 -9.20 -11.70 -10.53
N LYS A 14 -9.98 -12.78 -10.63
CA LYS A 14 -9.44 -14.16 -10.69
C LYS A 14 -8.47 -14.39 -9.50
N ASP A 15 -7.25 -14.82 -9.78
CA ASP A 15 -6.21 -15.09 -8.78
C ASP A 15 -5.33 -13.87 -8.50
N ASN A 16 -5.75 -12.67 -8.91
CA ASN A 16 -4.98 -11.44 -8.71
C ASN A 16 -5.64 -10.59 -7.63
N LEU A 17 -4.83 -10.11 -6.71
CA LEU A 17 -5.19 -9.08 -5.76
C LEU A 17 -4.59 -7.77 -6.24
N ILE A 18 -5.42 -6.73 -6.40
CA ILE A 18 -5.04 -5.43 -6.93
C ILE A 18 -5.27 -4.38 -5.85
N ILE A 19 -4.26 -3.55 -5.63
CA ILE A 19 -4.26 -2.40 -4.71
C ILE A 19 -3.62 -1.20 -5.40
N ALA A 20 -3.78 0.00 -4.86
CA ALA A 20 -3.19 1.24 -5.37
C ALA A 20 -2.91 2.23 -4.22
N ASP A 21 -2.22 3.32 -4.53
CA ASP A 21 -2.12 4.52 -3.68
C ASP A 21 -1.55 4.29 -2.27
N LEU A 22 -0.54 3.43 -2.15
CA LEU A 22 0.09 3.12 -0.88
C LEU A 22 0.89 4.28 -0.28
N HIS A 23 1.49 5.13 -1.13
CA HIS A 23 2.23 6.33 -0.73
C HIS A 23 3.25 6.09 0.39
N LEU A 24 4.00 4.98 0.31
CA LEU A 24 4.98 4.62 1.33
C LEU A 24 6.00 5.75 1.55
N GLY A 25 6.23 6.10 2.83
CA GLY A 25 7.23 7.10 3.22
C GLY A 25 6.73 8.55 3.20
N TYR A 26 5.43 8.78 3.05
CA TYR A 26 4.84 10.11 3.17
C TYR A 26 5.03 10.71 4.58
N GLU A 27 5.00 9.88 5.63
CA GLU A 27 5.25 10.37 6.99
C GLU A 27 6.67 10.88 7.16
N GLU A 28 7.65 10.25 6.51
CA GLU A 28 9.06 10.65 6.59
C GLU A 28 9.33 11.98 5.85
N SER A 29 8.67 12.22 4.70
CA SER A 29 8.77 13.51 4.01
C SER A 29 8.15 14.65 4.83
N LEU A 30 7.05 14.39 5.53
CA LEU A 30 6.46 15.40 6.44
C LEU A 30 7.36 15.69 7.64
N VAL A 31 8.05 14.67 8.17
CA VAL A 31 9.03 14.86 9.25
C VAL A 31 10.16 15.79 8.80
N GLN A 32 10.61 15.70 7.55
CA GLN A 32 11.62 16.62 6.99
C GLN A 32 11.13 18.07 6.89
N GLU A 33 9.82 18.26 6.70
CA GLU A 33 9.16 19.56 6.71
C GLU A 33 8.82 20.07 8.13
N GLY A 34 9.19 19.32 9.18
CA GLY A 34 8.94 19.66 10.58
C GLY A 34 7.56 19.23 11.11
N ILE A 35 6.82 18.41 10.34
CA ILE A 35 5.50 17.89 10.71
C ILE A 35 5.62 16.43 11.14
N TYR A 36 5.42 16.15 12.43
CA TYR A 36 5.50 14.79 12.95
C TYR A 36 4.13 14.09 12.93
N LEU A 37 3.99 13.05 12.11
CA LEU A 37 2.81 12.18 12.09
C LEU A 37 3.08 10.83 12.79
N PRO A 38 2.05 10.21 13.41
CA PRO A 38 2.14 8.83 13.86
C PRO A 38 2.48 7.88 12.70
N LYS A 39 3.37 6.91 12.93
CA LYS A 39 3.77 5.92 11.92
C LYS A 39 2.59 5.01 11.55
N ALA A 40 1.91 5.30 10.44
CA ALA A 40 0.80 4.50 9.92
C ALA A 40 1.28 3.31 9.06
N PHE A 41 2.51 3.41 8.53
CA PHE A 41 3.18 2.37 7.75
C PHE A 41 3.03 0.94 8.31
N ASN A 42 3.30 0.73 9.60
CA ASN A 42 3.24 -0.60 10.22
C ASN A 42 1.82 -1.17 10.24
N GLN A 43 0.81 -0.32 10.46
CA GLN A 43 -0.60 -0.72 10.46
C GLN A 43 -1.03 -1.11 9.04
N MET A 44 -0.68 -0.29 8.05
CA MET A 44 -0.96 -0.58 6.64
C MET A 44 -0.30 -1.88 6.18
N LEU A 45 0.98 -2.11 6.53
CA LEU A 45 1.66 -3.37 6.23
C LEU A 45 0.98 -4.58 6.86
N THR A 46 0.51 -4.44 8.10
CA THR A 46 -0.20 -5.51 8.82
C THR A 46 -1.51 -5.87 8.11
N LEU A 47 -2.29 -4.85 7.71
CA LEU A 47 -3.52 -5.04 6.96
C LEU A 47 -3.26 -5.72 5.61
N LEU A 48 -2.24 -5.28 4.88
CA LEU A 48 -1.89 -5.81 3.56
C LEU A 48 -1.39 -7.25 3.63
N LYS A 49 -0.55 -7.58 4.63
CA LYS A 49 -0.13 -8.96 4.89
C LYS A 49 -1.32 -9.85 5.23
N GLY A 50 -2.20 -9.40 6.11
CA GLY A 50 -3.43 -10.13 6.46
C GLY A 50 -4.33 -10.37 5.26
N LEU A 51 -4.44 -9.38 4.38
CA LEU A 51 -5.21 -9.48 3.13
C LEU A 51 -4.61 -10.51 2.17
N VAL A 52 -3.29 -10.48 1.95
CA VAL A 52 -2.60 -11.45 1.10
C VAL A 52 -2.73 -12.88 1.66
N LEU A 53 -2.58 -13.05 2.98
CA LEU A 53 -2.73 -14.35 3.64
C LEU A 53 -4.15 -14.90 3.53
N ARG A 54 -5.17 -14.04 3.64
CA ARG A 54 -6.58 -14.44 3.53
C ARG A 54 -6.98 -14.78 2.10
N GLU A 55 -6.58 -13.94 1.14
CA GLU A 55 -7.04 -14.06 -0.24
C GLU A 55 -6.20 -15.05 -1.07
N GLN A 56 -4.99 -15.38 -0.61
CA GLN A 56 -4.03 -16.28 -1.28
C GLN A 56 -3.91 -16.02 -2.80
N PRO A 57 -3.67 -14.77 -3.23
CA PRO A 57 -3.60 -14.47 -4.65
C PRO A 57 -2.33 -15.07 -5.27
N ARG A 58 -2.43 -15.52 -6.53
CA ARG A 58 -1.26 -15.89 -7.33
C ARG A 58 -0.36 -14.69 -7.62
N ARG A 59 -0.94 -13.49 -7.73
CA ARG A 59 -0.21 -12.24 -7.96
C ARG A 59 -0.82 -11.11 -7.14
N LEU A 60 0.05 -10.36 -6.48
CA LEU A 60 -0.26 -9.04 -5.95
C LEU A 60 0.13 -8.00 -7.01
N ILE A 61 -0.81 -7.16 -7.41
CA ILE A 61 -0.62 -6.09 -8.39
C ILE A 61 -0.80 -4.77 -7.66
N ILE A 62 0.21 -3.89 -7.76
CA ILE A 62 0.16 -2.54 -7.22
C ILE A 62 -0.01 -1.60 -8.40
N ASN A 63 -1.19 -1.03 -8.55
CA ASN A 63 -1.61 -0.23 -9.69
C ASN A 63 -1.43 1.27 -9.42
N GLY A 64 -0.18 1.70 -9.23
CA GLY A 64 0.18 3.10 -9.00
C GLY A 64 0.59 3.42 -7.56
N ASP A 65 1.29 4.56 -7.43
CA ASP A 65 1.66 5.25 -6.20
C ASP A 65 2.08 4.35 -5.03
N LEU A 66 3.04 3.48 -5.32
CA LEU A 66 3.66 2.63 -4.31
C LEU A 66 4.39 3.48 -3.25
N LYS A 67 5.22 4.44 -3.67
CA LYS A 67 6.04 5.26 -2.76
C LYS A 67 5.74 6.73 -3.01
N HIS A 68 5.81 7.54 -1.96
CA HIS A 68 5.61 8.99 -2.06
C HIS A 68 6.66 9.67 -2.96
N SER A 69 7.93 9.27 -2.87
CA SER A 69 8.99 9.78 -3.75
C SER A 69 10.09 8.75 -3.90
N PHE A 70 10.57 8.51 -5.13
CA PHE A 70 11.75 7.66 -5.39
C PHE A 70 13.05 8.45 -5.53
N ARG A 71 13.00 9.78 -5.40
CA ARG A 71 14.22 10.58 -5.40
C ARG A 71 15.10 10.13 -4.24
N SER A 72 16.39 9.93 -4.52
CA SER A 72 17.40 9.84 -3.48
C SER A 72 17.31 11.13 -2.66
N GLU A 73 17.06 11.00 -1.37
CA GLU A 73 17.39 12.07 -0.43
C GLU A 73 18.91 12.16 -0.43
N GLU A 74 19.46 12.92 -1.38
CA GLU A 74 20.81 13.45 -1.28
C GLU A 74 20.80 14.35 -0.04
N ARG A 75 21.17 13.74 1.09
CA ARG A 75 21.57 14.42 2.32
C ARG A 75 22.93 15.07 2.13
#